data_AF-A0AB38BWQ7-F1
#
_entry.id   AF-A0AB38BWQ7-F1
#
_cell.length_a   1.000
_cell.length_b   1.000
_cell.length_c   1.000
_cell.angle_alpha   90.00
_cell.angle_beta   90.00
_cell.angle_gamma   90.00
#
_symmetry.space_group_name_H-M   'P 1'
#
loop_
_entity.id
_entity.type
_entity.pdbx_description
1 polymer ?
#
loop_
_entity_poly.entity_id
_entity_poly.type
_entity_poly.pdbx_seq_one_letter_code
_entity_poly.pdbx_strand_id
1 'polypeptide(L)'
;MQRILPRFDLIVGTEEEFQIAGGSTDLLAALRKVRELTAATLVVKLGPQGCTVIHGAIPARLEEGAIYPGVQVEVLNVLGAGDAFMSGFLSGWLKEASDERCCQLANACGGLVVSRHACAPAMPTPAELDYLFNSPEPITRPDQDVALQRLHQVSVPRKQWRQLFIFAFDHRGQLVELAQQAGRDLRSISQLKQLFVQAVERVEADLRKRGIEADVGLLADQRFGQDSLNAATGRGWWVARPVEVQGSRPLAFEHGRSIGSNLLAWPQEQIIKCLVQYHPDDEPMLRLEQEAQIKALYDASKVSGHELLLEIIPPKDHPSPHPDVMLRSLKRLYNLGIYPAWWKIEAQSAQVWQQLDELIQQRDPYCRGVVLLGLNAPVEDLAAGFAEARHSRVCQGFAVGRTIFREPSRAWMAGEIDDATLISRVQSTFNWLIESWRESRA
;
A
#
# COMPACT_ATOMS: atom_id res chain seq x y z
N MET A 1 -8.01 7.18 -44.06
CA MET A 1 -8.13 6.04 -43.14
C MET A 1 -8.08 4.69 -43.85
N GLN A 2 -8.86 4.44 -44.91
CA GLN A 2 -8.93 3.14 -45.58
C GLN A 2 -7.59 2.54 -46.06
N ARG A 3 -6.64 3.38 -46.50
CA ARG A 3 -5.31 2.94 -46.98
C ARG A 3 -4.44 2.25 -45.92
N ILE A 4 -4.72 2.46 -44.62
CA ILE A 4 -3.95 1.86 -43.53
C ILE A 4 -4.61 0.62 -42.92
N LEU A 5 -5.90 0.37 -43.20
CA LEU A 5 -6.64 -0.79 -42.68
C LEU A 5 -5.97 -2.15 -42.97
N PRO A 6 -5.32 -2.37 -44.14
CA PRO A 6 -4.63 -3.64 -44.40
C PRO A 6 -3.40 -3.89 -43.51
N ARG A 7 -2.95 -2.89 -42.73
CA ARG A 7 -1.76 -2.99 -41.87
C ARG A 7 -2.06 -3.44 -40.44
N PHE A 8 -3.33 -3.67 -40.11
CA PHE A 8 -3.75 -4.06 -38.77
C PHE A 8 -4.21 -5.52 -38.76
N ASP A 9 -3.87 -6.24 -37.71
CA ASP A 9 -4.38 -7.59 -37.43
C ASP A 9 -5.68 -7.56 -36.61
N LEU A 10 -5.91 -6.45 -35.90
CA LEU A 10 -7.05 -6.21 -35.03
C LEU A 10 -7.53 -4.77 -35.21
N ILE A 11 -8.84 -4.60 -35.42
CA ILE A 11 -9.50 -3.30 -35.51
C ILE A 11 -10.67 -3.30 -34.53
N VAL A 12 -10.63 -2.40 -33.57
CA VAL A 12 -11.67 -2.24 -32.55
C VAL A 12 -12.27 -0.86 -32.69
N GLY A 13 -13.60 -0.76 -32.70
CA GLY A 13 -14.26 0.54 -32.78
C GLY A 13 -15.74 0.52 -32.42
N THR A 14 -16.31 1.69 -32.17
CA THR A 14 -17.76 1.90 -32.06
C THR A 14 -18.43 1.81 -33.43
N GLU A 15 -19.76 1.79 -33.42
CA GLU A 15 -20.56 1.89 -34.65
C GLU A 15 -20.14 3.09 -35.51
N GLU A 16 -20.00 4.27 -34.92
CA GLU A 16 -19.63 5.51 -35.63
C GLU A 16 -18.21 5.42 -36.19
N GLU A 17 -17.25 4.84 -35.45
CA GLU A 17 -15.87 4.67 -35.89
C GLU A 17 -15.79 3.73 -37.11
N PHE A 18 -16.59 2.66 -37.13
CA PHE A 18 -16.70 1.77 -38.29
C PHE A 18 -17.43 2.43 -39.46
N GLN A 19 -18.48 3.21 -39.22
CA GLN A 19 -19.18 3.99 -40.25
C GLN A 19 -18.21 4.96 -40.96
N ILE A 20 -17.37 5.66 -40.20
CA ILE A 20 -16.30 6.53 -40.73
C ILE A 20 -15.25 5.71 -41.49
N ALA A 21 -14.84 4.55 -40.96
CA ALA A 21 -13.87 3.66 -41.60
C ALA A 21 -14.35 3.18 -42.98
N GLY A 22 -15.59 2.72 -43.04
CA GLY A 22 -16.22 2.16 -44.22
C GLY A 22 -16.77 3.20 -45.19
N GLY A 23 -16.94 4.46 -44.75
CA GLY A 23 -17.51 5.53 -45.57
C GLY A 23 -19.01 5.35 -45.84
N SER A 24 -19.74 4.77 -44.89
CA SER A 24 -21.18 4.51 -44.96
C SER A 24 -21.83 4.84 -43.62
N THR A 25 -23.02 5.43 -43.64
CA THR A 25 -23.83 5.65 -42.43
C THR A 25 -24.60 4.41 -41.98
N ASP A 26 -24.63 3.35 -42.81
CA ASP A 26 -25.12 2.02 -42.44
C ASP A 26 -23.95 1.16 -41.95
N LEU A 27 -24.05 0.66 -40.71
CA LEU A 27 -22.97 -0.08 -40.04
C LEU A 27 -22.59 -1.37 -40.77
N LEU A 28 -23.56 -2.16 -41.25
CA LEU A 28 -23.26 -3.42 -41.93
C LEU A 28 -22.60 -3.18 -43.29
N ALA A 29 -23.05 -2.18 -44.05
CA ALA A 29 -22.39 -1.75 -45.27
C ALA A 29 -20.98 -1.23 -45.01
N ALA A 30 -20.78 -0.47 -43.93
CA ALA A 30 -19.47 0.03 -43.53
C ALA A 30 -18.51 -1.12 -43.15
N LEU A 31 -18.97 -2.08 -42.35
CA LEU A 31 -18.21 -3.28 -41.97
C LEU A 31 -17.84 -4.12 -43.19
N ARG A 32 -18.77 -4.31 -44.15
CA ARG A 32 -18.48 -5.01 -45.41
C ARG A 32 -17.39 -4.28 -46.19
N LYS A 33 -17.45 -2.95 -46.26
CA LYS A 33 -16.42 -2.16 -46.93
C LYS A 33 -15.06 -2.23 -46.25
N VAL A 34 -15.02 -2.27 -44.92
CA VAL A 34 -13.80 -2.50 -44.15
C VAL A 34 -13.25 -3.91 -44.43
N ARG A 35 -14.10 -4.93 -44.42
CA ARG A 35 -13.71 -6.33 -44.69
C ARG A 35 -13.15 -6.55 -46.10
N GLU A 36 -13.59 -5.79 -47.11
CA GLU A 36 -12.99 -5.81 -48.46
C GLU A 36 -11.51 -5.37 -48.45
N LEU A 37 -11.09 -4.60 -47.45
CA LEU A 37 -9.76 -4.00 -47.37
C LEU A 37 -8.81 -4.73 -46.41
N THR A 38 -9.31 -5.57 -45.51
CA THR A 38 -8.46 -6.21 -44.49
C THR A 38 -8.99 -7.57 -44.01
N ALA A 39 -8.05 -8.46 -43.68
CA ALA A 39 -8.31 -9.72 -42.99
C ALA A 39 -8.33 -9.58 -41.45
N ALA A 40 -8.12 -8.36 -40.93
CA ALA A 40 -8.11 -8.10 -39.49
C ALA A 40 -9.35 -8.67 -38.78
N THR A 41 -9.18 -9.06 -37.53
CA THR A 41 -10.35 -9.29 -36.68
C THR A 41 -11.00 -7.96 -36.34
N LEU A 42 -12.32 -7.88 -36.49
CA LEU A 42 -13.10 -6.68 -36.20
C LEU A 42 -13.81 -6.86 -34.87
N VAL A 43 -13.65 -5.91 -33.95
CA VAL A 43 -14.36 -5.88 -32.68
C VAL A 43 -15.25 -4.65 -32.64
N VAL A 44 -16.55 -4.87 -32.67
CA VAL A 44 -17.54 -3.78 -32.73
C VAL A 44 -18.09 -3.54 -31.34
N LYS A 45 -17.91 -2.33 -30.82
CA LYS A 45 -18.47 -1.88 -29.54
C LYS A 45 -19.92 -1.44 -29.76
N LEU A 46 -20.83 -2.02 -29.00
CA LEU A 46 -22.28 -1.80 -29.08
C LEU A 46 -22.79 -1.01 -27.85
N GLY A 47 -21.90 -0.24 -27.22
CA GLY A 47 -22.21 0.53 -26.01
C GLY A 47 -22.72 -0.37 -24.87
N PRO A 48 -23.87 -0.04 -24.25
CA PRO A 48 -24.44 -0.85 -23.15
C PRO A 48 -24.76 -2.31 -23.51
N GLN A 49 -24.91 -2.62 -24.80
CA GLN A 49 -25.16 -3.99 -25.27
C GLN A 49 -23.90 -4.86 -25.26
N GLY A 50 -22.73 -4.27 -25.03
CA GLY A 50 -21.43 -4.95 -24.98
C GLY A 50 -20.68 -4.86 -26.30
N CYS A 51 -20.22 -5.99 -26.84
CA CYS A 51 -19.45 -6.02 -28.07
C CYS A 51 -19.56 -7.35 -28.82
N THR A 52 -19.13 -7.36 -30.08
CA THR A 52 -19.06 -8.57 -30.91
C THR A 52 -17.71 -8.65 -31.63
N VAL A 53 -17.27 -9.88 -31.92
CA VAL A 53 -16.01 -10.18 -32.61
C VAL A 53 -16.32 -10.84 -33.95
N ILE A 54 -15.69 -10.35 -35.02
CA ILE A 54 -15.89 -10.83 -36.39
C ILE A 54 -14.53 -11.12 -37.02
N HIS A 55 -14.18 -12.40 -37.15
CA HIS A 55 -12.95 -12.84 -37.82
C HIS A 55 -13.07 -12.90 -39.35
N GLY A 56 -14.27 -13.16 -39.87
CA GLY A 56 -14.49 -13.49 -41.28
C GLY A 56 -15.54 -12.62 -41.97
N ALA A 57 -16.38 -13.27 -42.78
CA ALA A 57 -17.46 -12.61 -43.51
C ALA A 57 -18.39 -11.83 -42.55
N ILE A 58 -18.84 -10.66 -42.98
CA ILE A 58 -19.79 -9.85 -42.21
C ILE A 58 -21.18 -10.50 -42.32
N PRO A 59 -21.86 -10.78 -41.20
CA PRO A 59 -23.16 -11.44 -41.22
C PRO A 59 -24.25 -10.58 -41.89
N ALA A 60 -25.43 -11.18 -42.14
CA ALA A 60 -26.56 -10.43 -42.68
C ALA A 60 -27.13 -9.49 -41.62
N ARG A 61 -27.05 -9.90 -40.34
CA ARG A 61 -27.36 -9.10 -39.16
C ARG A 61 -26.33 -9.30 -38.06
N LEU A 62 -26.04 -8.27 -37.26
CA LEU A 62 -25.06 -8.42 -36.16
C LEU A 62 -25.51 -9.43 -35.11
N GLU A 63 -26.81 -9.58 -34.88
CA GLU A 63 -27.35 -10.52 -33.88
C GLU A 63 -27.25 -11.99 -34.31
N GLU A 64 -26.85 -12.27 -35.57
CA GLU A 64 -26.51 -13.63 -36.01
C GLU A 64 -25.13 -14.06 -35.49
N GLY A 65 -24.29 -13.11 -35.07
CA GLY A 65 -23.02 -13.36 -34.39
C GLY A 65 -23.17 -13.45 -32.87
N ALA A 66 -22.08 -13.82 -32.19
CA ALA A 66 -22.03 -13.76 -30.73
C ALA A 66 -22.00 -12.30 -30.27
N ILE A 67 -22.98 -11.91 -29.44
CA ILE A 67 -22.99 -10.65 -28.70
C ILE A 67 -22.57 -10.94 -27.28
N TYR A 68 -21.43 -10.39 -26.87
CA TYR A 68 -20.91 -10.52 -25.51
C TYR A 68 -21.41 -9.35 -24.67
N PRO A 69 -22.29 -9.60 -23.67
CA PRO A 69 -22.98 -8.54 -22.96
C PRO A 69 -22.02 -7.67 -22.13
N GLY A 70 -22.36 -6.39 -22.05
CA GLY A 70 -21.68 -5.43 -21.19
C GLY A 70 -21.94 -5.68 -19.70
N VAL A 71 -21.12 -5.09 -18.84
CA VAL A 71 -21.44 -5.01 -17.40
C VAL A 71 -22.41 -3.85 -17.20
N GLN A 72 -23.56 -4.11 -16.58
CA GLN A 72 -24.54 -3.06 -16.28
C GLN A 72 -24.04 -2.21 -15.12
N VAL A 73 -23.69 -0.96 -15.41
CA VAL A 73 -23.19 0.01 -14.44
C VAL A 73 -23.86 1.36 -14.63
N GLU A 74 -24.00 2.13 -13.56
CA GLU A 74 -24.34 3.55 -13.67
C GLU A 74 -23.14 4.33 -14.23
N VAL A 75 -23.36 5.03 -15.34
CA VAL A 75 -22.32 5.79 -16.03
C VAL A 75 -22.17 7.16 -15.37
N LEU A 76 -20.98 7.43 -14.82
CA LEU A 76 -20.61 8.73 -14.25
C LEU A 76 -19.76 9.57 -15.21
N ASN A 77 -18.84 8.93 -15.95
CA ASN A 77 -17.94 9.58 -16.89
C ASN A 77 -17.57 8.61 -18.02
N VAL A 78 -17.56 9.03 -19.29
CA VAL A 78 -17.19 8.16 -20.42
C VAL A 78 -15.69 8.23 -20.78
N LEU A 79 -14.95 9.17 -20.19
CA LEU A 79 -13.53 9.36 -20.47
C LEU A 79 -12.70 8.13 -20.04
N GLY A 80 -11.88 7.62 -20.94
CA GLY A 80 -11.01 6.46 -20.70
C GLY A 80 -11.66 5.09 -20.90
N ALA A 81 -12.98 5.04 -21.13
CA ALA A 81 -13.70 3.78 -21.35
C ALA A 81 -13.17 2.98 -22.55
N GLY A 82 -12.81 3.69 -23.63
CA GLY A 82 -12.25 3.09 -24.83
C GLY A 82 -10.87 2.46 -24.59
N ASP A 83 -10.00 3.15 -23.85
CA ASP A 83 -8.67 2.66 -23.49
C ASP A 83 -8.76 1.47 -22.52
N ALA A 84 -9.69 1.54 -21.56
CA ALA A 84 -9.94 0.45 -20.61
C ALA A 84 -10.46 -0.79 -21.33
N PHE A 85 -11.44 -0.61 -22.23
CA PHE A 85 -11.97 -1.68 -23.07
C PHE A 85 -10.86 -2.33 -23.90
N MET A 86 -10.06 -1.50 -24.59
CA MET A 86 -8.97 -1.99 -25.43
C MET A 86 -7.92 -2.74 -24.59
N SER A 87 -7.55 -2.21 -23.43
CA SER A 87 -6.61 -2.85 -22.50
C SER A 87 -7.12 -4.22 -22.02
N GLY A 88 -8.40 -4.29 -21.61
CA GLY A 88 -9.04 -5.55 -21.21
C GLY A 88 -9.07 -6.57 -22.35
N PHE A 89 -9.46 -6.14 -23.54
CA PHE A 89 -9.49 -6.99 -24.74
C PHE A 89 -8.10 -7.52 -25.10
N LEU A 90 -7.11 -6.63 -25.21
CA LEU A 90 -5.72 -6.98 -25.56
C LEU A 90 -5.08 -7.89 -24.51
N SER A 91 -5.39 -7.71 -23.22
CA SER A 91 -4.88 -8.59 -22.15
C SER A 91 -5.33 -10.03 -22.33
N GLY A 92 -6.58 -10.27 -22.76
CA GLY A 92 -7.08 -11.60 -23.12
C GLY A 92 -6.48 -12.10 -24.43
N TRP A 93 -6.50 -11.25 -25.46
CA TRP A 93 -6.04 -11.59 -26.81
C TRP A 93 -4.57 -12.01 -26.85
N LEU A 94 -3.68 -11.24 -26.20
CA LEU A 94 -2.25 -11.55 -26.13
C LEU A 94 -1.93 -12.82 -25.33
N LYS A 95 -2.90 -13.32 -24.56
CA LYS A 95 -2.83 -14.59 -23.83
C LYS A 95 -3.58 -15.73 -24.54
N GLU A 96 -3.97 -15.51 -25.79
CA GLU A 96 -4.69 -16.49 -26.62
C GLU A 96 -6.00 -16.99 -25.95
N ALA A 97 -6.66 -16.12 -25.19
CA ALA A 97 -7.96 -16.44 -24.59
C ALA A 97 -9.08 -16.48 -25.65
N SER A 98 -10.21 -17.11 -25.32
CA SER A 98 -11.39 -17.09 -26.19
C SER A 98 -11.93 -15.67 -26.41
N ASP A 99 -12.66 -15.45 -27.51
CA ASP A 99 -13.38 -14.20 -27.77
C ASP A 99 -14.27 -13.80 -26.60
N GLU A 100 -14.97 -14.78 -26.02
CA GLU A 100 -15.82 -14.59 -24.85
C GLU A 100 -15.03 -13.98 -23.68
N ARG A 101 -13.85 -14.55 -23.36
CA ARG A 101 -13.03 -14.04 -22.27
C ARG A 101 -12.44 -12.67 -22.60
N CYS A 102 -12.01 -12.44 -23.83
CA CYS A 102 -11.49 -11.14 -24.28
C CYS A 102 -12.56 -10.05 -24.16
N CYS A 103 -13.77 -10.31 -24.65
CA CYS A 103 -14.90 -9.39 -24.55
C CYS A 103 -15.39 -9.20 -23.12
N GLN A 104 -15.40 -10.25 -22.30
CA GLN A 104 -15.76 -10.15 -20.88
C GLN A 104 -14.80 -9.21 -20.13
N LEU A 105 -13.48 -9.34 -20.36
CA LEU A 105 -12.48 -8.43 -19.80
C LEU A 105 -12.66 -7.01 -20.32
N ALA A 106 -12.85 -6.84 -21.63
CA ALA A 106 -13.04 -5.54 -22.27
C ALA A 106 -14.25 -4.78 -21.71
N ASN A 107 -15.40 -5.45 -21.66
CA ASN A 107 -16.65 -4.91 -21.15
C ASN A 107 -16.54 -4.56 -19.66
N ALA A 108 -15.90 -5.41 -18.85
CA ALA A 108 -15.70 -5.16 -17.43
C ALA A 108 -14.75 -3.98 -17.17
N CYS A 109 -13.64 -3.90 -17.90
CA CYS A 109 -12.72 -2.77 -17.79
C CYS A 109 -13.40 -1.45 -18.19
N GLY A 110 -14.11 -1.43 -19.32
CA GLY A 110 -14.89 -0.27 -19.73
C GLY A 110 -15.94 0.13 -18.70
N GLY A 111 -16.72 -0.84 -18.22
CA GLY A 111 -17.77 -0.64 -17.22
C GLY A 111 -17.25 -0.06 -15.89
N LEU A 112 -16.16 -0.63 -15.35
CA LEU A 112 -15.58 -0.13 -14.10
C LEU A 112 -15.03 1.30 -14.26
N VAL A 113 -14.38 1.61 -15.39
CA VAL A 113 -13.88 2.98 -15.61
C VAL A 113 -15.02 3.98 -15.72
N VAL A 114 -16.10 3.66 -16.44
CA VAL A 114 -17.21 4.61 -16.58
C VAL A 114 -18.00 4.84 -15.30
N SER A 115 -17.91 3.92 -14.34
CA SER A 115 -18.49 4.08 -13.02
C SER A 115 -17.70 5.03 -12.11
N ARG A 116 -16.57 5.60 -12.55
CA ARG A 116 -15.72 6.48 -11.74
C ARG A 116 -15.48 7.82 -12.44
N HIS A 117 -15.16 8.87 -11.69
CA HIS A 117 -14.90 10.19 -12.28
C HIS A 117 -13.52 10.31 -12.95
N ALA A 118 -12.52 9.55 -12.49
CA ALA A 118 -11.18 9.60 -13.03
C ALA A 118 -11.06 8.80 -14.34
N CYS A 119 -10.10 9.17 -15.20
CA CYS A 119 -9.79 8.45 -16.45
C CYS A 119 -8.71 7.37 -16.19
N ALA A 120 -7.43 7.66 -16.45
CA ALA A 120 -6.36 6.70 -16.24
C ALA A 120 -6.25 6.14 -14.81
N PRO A 121 -6.45 6.93 -13.72
CA PRO A 121 -6.43 6.38 -12.36
C PRO A 121 -7.56 5.40 -12.06
N ALA A 122 -8.64 5.39 -12.85
CA ALA A 122 -9.79 4.50 -12.61
C ALA A 122 -9.61 3.09 -13.21
N MET A 123 -8.51 2.84 -13.93
CA MET A 123 -8.25 1.55 -14.56
C MET A 123 -8.27 0.42 -13.51
N PRO A 124 -9.03 -0.66 -13.75
CA PRO A 124 -9.18 -1.71 -12.77
C PRO A 124 -7.98 -2.65 -12.76
N THR A 125 -7.80 -3.31 -11.62
CA THR A 125 -6.81 -4.39 -11.45
C THR A 125 -7.43 -5.76 -11.76
N PRO A 126 -6.60 -6.80 -11.97
CA PRO A 126 -7.10 -8.18 -12.08
C PRO A 126 -7.96 -8.62 -10.89
N ALA A 127 -7.62 -8.19 -9.67
CA ALA A 127 -8.39 -8.53 -8.47
C ALA A 127 -9.78 -7.89 -8.47
N GLU A 128 -9.91 -6.65 -8.95
CA GLU A 128 -11.23 -6.01 -9.13
C GLU A 128 -12.09 -6.79 -10.14
N LEU A 129 -11.49 -7.22 -11.25
CA LEU A 129 -12.19 -8.00 -12.27
C LEU A 129 -12.62 -9.37 -11.74
N ASP A 130 -11.74 -10.07 -11.03
CA ASP A 130 -12.05 -11.37 -10.43
C ASP A 130 -13.17 -11.25 -9.39
N TYR A 131 -13.16 -10.20 -8.55
CA TYR A 131 -14.25 -9.94 -7.63
C TYR A 131 -15.57 -9.65 -8.35
N LEU A 132 -15.55 -8.81 -9.39
CA LEU A 132 -16.73 -8.49 -10.19
C LEU A 132 -17.35 -9.75 -10.83
N PHE A 133 -16.53 -10.64 -11.40
CA PHE A 133 -17.00 -11.86 -12.06
C PHE A 133 -17.52 -12.93 -11.11
N ASN A 134 -17.02 -12.96 -9.87
CA ASN A 134 -17.42 -13.94 -8.86
C ASN A 134 -18.46 -13.39 -7.87
N SER A 135 -18.95 -12.17 -8.09
CA SER A 135 -20.00 -11.60 -7.25
C SER A 135 -21.29 -12.42 -7.37
N PRO A 136 -21.93 -12.80 -6.25
CA PRO A 136 -23.18 -13.55 -6.29
C PRO A 136 -24.34 -12.73 -6.86
N GLU A 137 -24.25 -11.40 -6.78
CA GLU A 137 -25.25 -10.46 -7.25
C GLU A 137 -24.64 -9.44 -8.23
N PRO A 138 -25.38 -8.95 -9.24
CA PRO A 138 -24.88 -7.92 -10.15
C PRO A 138 -24.48 -6.62 -9.44
N ILE A 139 -23.25 -6.15 -9.66
CA ILE A 139 -22.76 -4.87 -9.11
C ILE A 139 -23.07 -3.74 -10.08
N THR A 140 -24.15 -2.99 -9.83
CA THR A 140 -24.62 -1.88 -10.68
C THR A 140 -24.05 -0.52 -10.30
N ARG A 141 -23.56 -0.37 -9.05
CA ARG A 141 -22.88 0.81 -8.51
C ARG A 141 -21.47 0.46 -8.02
N PRO A 142 -20.51 0.15 -8.93
CA PRO A 142 -19.14 -0.15 -8.52
C PRO A 142 -18.47 0.97 -7.72
N ASP A 143 -18.93 2.22 -7.92
CA ASP A 143 -18.51 3.39 -7.16
C ASP A 143 -18.90 3.36 -5.70
N GLN A 144 -19.92 2.58 -5.31
CA GLN A 144 -20.40 2.45 -3.93
C GLN A 144 -20.02 1.11 -3.29
N ASP A 145 -19.50 0.16 -4.09
CA ASP A 145 -19.07 -1.14 -3.58
C ASP A 145 -17.76 -1.02 -2.79
N VAL A 146 -17.85 -1.28 -1.49
CA VAL A 146 -16.73 -1.13 -0.53
C VAL A 146 -15.57 -2.07 -0.86
N ALA A 147 -15.85 -3.27 -1.38
CA ALA A 147 -14.82 -4.25 -1.70
C ALA A 147 -14.07 -3.86 -2.98
N LEU A 148 -14.77 -3.40 -4.02
CA LEU A 148 -14.15 -2.87 -5.23
C LEU A 148 -13.33 -1.62 -4.94
N GLN A 149 -13.87 -0.67 -4.18
CA GLN A 149 -13.10 0.52 -3.77
C GLN A 149 -11.81 0.13 -3.03
N ARG A 150 -11.89 -0.87 -2.15
CA ARG A 150 -10.72 -1.39 -1.44
C ARG A 150 -9.73 -2.00 -2.42
N LEU A 151 -10.17 -2.95 -3.25
CA LEU A 151 -9.32 -3.63 -4.22
C LEU A 151 -8.62 -2.62 -5.13
N HIS A 152 -9.35 -1.61 -5.61
CA HIS A 152 -8.80 -0.54 -6.44
C HIS A 152 -7.59 0.16 -5.78
N GLN A 153 -7.64 0.37 -4.48
CA GLN A 153 -6.55 1.01 -3.73
C GLN A 153 -5.38 0.07 -3.47
N VAL A 154 -5.66 -1.20 -3.13
CA VAL A 154 -4.63 -2.08 -2.55
C VAL A 154 -4.05 -3.13 -3.51
N SER A 155 -4.73 -3.40 -4.63
CA SER A 155 -4.33 -4.45 -5.57
C SER A 155 -3.53 -3.94 -6.76
N VAL A 156 -3.26 -2.62 -6.82
CA VAL A 156 -2.34 -2.04 -7.81
C VAL A 156 -0.92 -2.58 -7.58
N PRO A 157 -0.09 -2.67 -8.65
CA PRO A 157 1.32 -3.03 -8.49
C PRO A 157 2.04 -2.08 -7.53
N ARG A 158 2.67 -2.63 -6.50
CA ARG A 158 3.43 -1.92 -5.47
C ARG A 158 4.83 -2.50 -5.38
N LYS A 159 5.80 -1.72 -4.89
CA LYS A 159 7.16 -2.23 -4.58
C LYS A 159 7.04 -3.45 -3.69
N GLN A 160 7.61 -4.59 -4.09
CA GLN A 160 7.72 -5.75 -3.22
C GLN A 160 8.91 -5.57 -2.29
N TRP A 161 8.64 -5.63 -0.98
CA TRP A 161 9.68 -5.50 0.03
C TRP A 161 10.25 -6.87 0.36
N ARG A 162 11.57 -6.94 0.52
CA ARG A 162 12.27 -8.09 1.07
C ARG A 162 12.22 -8.03 2.59
N GLN A 163 13.13 -8.70 3.28
CA GLN A 163 13.31 -8.46 4.72
C GLN A 163 13.56 -6.98 4.99
N LEU A 164 12.89 -6.43 6.00
CA LEU A 164 12.87 -4.99 6.28
C LEU A 164 13.60 -4.65 7.58
N PHE A 165 14.67 -3.87 7.46
CA PHE A 165 15.45 -3.39 8.60
C PHE A 165 15.29 -1.89 8.74
N ILE A 166 14.50 -1.46 9.72
CA ILE A 166 14.08 -0.07 9.88
C ILE A 166 14.70 0.52 11.14
N PHE A 167 15.39 1.64 10.98
CA PHE A 167 15.93 2.41 12.10
C PHE A 167 14.92 3.50 12.53
N ALA A 168 14.32 3.33 13.70
CA ALA A 168 13.27 4.21 14.19
C ALA A 168 13.77 5.30 15.15
N PHE A 169 13.86 6.54 14.67
CA PHE A 169 14.32 7.69 15.45
C PHE A 169 13.33 8.86 15.39
N ASP A 170 12.04 8.57 15.25
CA ASP A 170 10.90 9.49 15.32
C ASP A 170 10.62 10.07 16.73
N HIS A 171 11.51 9.78 17.68
CA HIS A 171 11.40 10.21 19.06
C HIS A 171 11.63 11.73 19.17
N ARG A 172 10.84 12.40 20.02
CA ARG A 172 10.90 13.86 20.24
C ARG A 172 11.30 14.18 21.68
N GLY A 173 10.40 13.95 22.65
CA GLY A 173 10.59 14.35 24.05
C GLY A 173 11.91 13.87 24.68
N GLN A 174 12.27 12.60 24.47
CA GLN A 174 13.51 12.04 25.01
C GLN A 174 14.78 12.67 24.43
N LEU A 175 14.77 13.06 23.14
CA LEU A 175 15.92 13.77 22.55
C LEU A 175 15.98 15.21 23.02
N VAL A 176 14.84 15.84 23.30
CA VAL A 176 14.76 17.15 23.95
C VAL A 176 15.34 17.09 25.36
N GLU A 177 14.98 16.08 26.15
CA GLU A 177 15.52 15.86 27.49
C GLU A 177 17.04 15.67 27.45
N LEU A 178 17.56 14.83 26.55
CA LEU A 178 19.01 14.64 26.39
C LEU A 178 19.73 15.94 26.01
N ALA A 179 19.16 16.72 25.09
CA ALA A 179 19.76 17.99 24.66
C ALA A 179 19.79 19.00 25.82
N GLN A 180 18.69 19.09 26.58
CA GLN A 180 18.61 19.97 27.76
C GLN A 180 19.60 19.55 28.85
N GLN A 181 19.68 18.25 29.17
CA GLN A 181 20.63 17.72 30.17
C GLN A 181 22.08 18.00 29.78
N ALA A 182 22.40 17.95 28.49
CA ALA A 182 23.72 18.26 27.97
C ALA A 182 23.97 19.76 27.72
N GLY A 183 22.99 20.62 28.01
CA GLY A 183 23.11 22.07 27.75
C GLY A 183 23.21 22.46 26.27
N ARG A 184 22.70 21.62 25.35
CA ARG A 184 22.73 21.85 23.89
C ARG A 184 21.47 22.52 23.37
N ASP A 185 21.65 23.30 22.31
CA ASP A 185 20.55 23.87 21.53
C ASP A 185 19.72 22.76 20.87
N LEU A 186 18.39 22.92 20.81
CA LEU A 186 17.49 21.91 20.22
C LEU A 186 17.76 21.63 18.74
N ARG A 187 18.42 22.54 18.00
CA ARG A 187 18.88 22.30 16.63
C ARG A 187 19.89 21.16 16.53
N SER A 188 20.59 20.84 17.62
CA SER A 188 21.47 19.66 17.67
C SER A 188 20.72 18.35 17.47
N ILE A 189 19.41 18.30 17.75
CA ILE A 189 18.58 17.12 17.51
C ILE A 189 18.46 16.86 16.00
N SER A 190 18.27 17.90 15.19
CA SER A 190 18.22 17.76 13.73
C SER A 190 19.55 17.27 13.16
N GLN A 191 20.67 17.81 13.67
CA GLN A 191 22.02 17.35 13.31
C GLN A 191 22.24 15.89 13.67
N LEU A 192 21.87 15.49 14.88
CA LEU A 192 21.95 14.10 15.34
C LEU A 192 21.17 13.15 14.41
N LYS A 193 19.96 13.54 14.00
CA LYS A 193 19.14 12.72 13.09
C LYS A 193 19.72 12.60 11.68
N GLN A 194 20.42 13.62 11.19
CA GLN A 194 21.19 13.51 9.95
C GLN A 194 22.33 12.48 10.07
N LEU A 195 23.00 12.41 11.22
CA LEU A 195 24.03 11.39 11.45
C LEU A 195 23.42 9.98 11.49
N PHE A 196 22.18 9.82 11.95
CA PHE A 196 21.46 8.54 11.84
C PHE A 196 21.18 8.14 10.40
N VAL A 197 20.83 9.08 9.51
CA VAL A 197 20.67 8.78 8.08
C VAL A 197 21.98 8.24 7.49
N GLN A 198 23.12 8.86 7.82
CA GLN A 198 24.44 8.37 7.39
C GLN A 198 24.74 6.97 7.94
N ALA A 199 24.29 6.64 9.15
CA ALA A 199 24.42 5.28 9.67
C ALA A 199 23.58 4.27 8.86
N VAL A 200 22.35 4.63 8.45
CA VAL A 200 21.53 3.79 7.56
C VAL A 200 22.20 3.58 6.20
N GLU A 201 22.82 4.61 5.63
CA GLU A 201 23.61 4.50 4.38
C GLU A 201 24.73 3.47 4.50
N ARG A 202 25.47 3.51 5.61
CA ARG A 202 26.56 2.57 5.85
C ARG A 202 26.06 1.15 6.03
N VAL A 203 24.96 0.96 6.76
CA VAL A 203 24.32 -0.36 6.93
C VAL A 203 23.83 -0.91 5.59
N GLU A 204 23.18 -0.10 4.76
CA GLU A 204 22.78 -0.50 3.41
C GLU A 204 23.98 -0.92 2.56
N ALA A 205 25.07 -0.15 2.59
CA ALA A 205 26.30 -0.47 1.88
C ALA A 205 26.93 -1.78 2.39
N ASP A 206 26.91 -2.04 3.69
CA ASP A 206 27.41 -3.29 4.29
C ASP A 206 26.59 -4.49 3.83
N LEU A 207 25.26 -4.38 3.83
CA LEU A 207 24.36 -5.42 3.31
C LEU A 207 24.67 -5.76 1.86
N ARG A 208 24.81 -4.74 1.01
CA ARG A 208 25.15 -4.91 -0.42
C ARG A 208 26.51 -5.57 -0.61
N LYS A 209 27.55 -5.14 0.12
CA LYS A 209 28.89 -5.74 0.07
C LYS A 209 28.89 -7.22 0.46
N ARG A 210 28.01 -7.61 1.38
CA ARG A 210 27.87 -8.99 1.87
C ARG A 210 26.92 -9.82 1.01
N GLY A 211 26.34 -9.25 -0.05
CA GLY A 211 25.37 -9.93 -0.92
C GLY A 211 24.05 -10.26 -0.22
N ILE A 212 23.70 -9.53 0.85
CA ILE A 212 22.46 -9.76 1.59
C ILE A 212 21.31 -9.03 0.88
N GLU A 213 20.32 -9.80 0.45
CA GLU A 213 19.11 -9.28 -0.18
C GLU A 213 18.09 -8.82 0.85
N ALA A 214 18.18 -7.56 1.28
CA ALA A 214 17.24 -6.95 2.20
C ALA A 214 16.99 -5.47 1.85
N ASP A 215 15.89 -4.93 2.34
CA ASP A 215 15.55 -3.51 2.26
C ASP A 215 15.81 -2.83 3.61
N VAL A 216 16.29 -1.58 3.55
CA VAL A 216 16.45 -0.73 4.73
C VAL A 216 15.40 0.36 4.77
N GLY A 217 15.18 0.92 5.96
CA GLY A 217 14.26 2.02 6.14
C GLY A 217 14.55 2.86 7.37
N LEU A 218 13.75 3.92 7.53
CA LEU A 218 13.78 4.77 8.70
C LEU A 218 12.39 5.28 9.11
N LEU A 219 12.26 5.61 10.39
CA LEU A 219 11.16 6.41 10.93
C LEU A 219 11.72 7.72 11.49
N ALA A 220 11.24 8.85 10.98
CA ALA A 220 11.68 10.17 11.41
C ALA A 220 10.47 11.12 11.58
N ASP A 221 10.49 11.96 12.60
CA ASP A 221 9.43 12.94 12.84
C ASP A 221 9.61 14.20 11.98
N GLN A 222 8.52 14.93 11.77
CA GLN A 222 8.56 16.20 11.06
C GLN A 222 9.34 17.29 11.79
N ARG A 223 9.21 17.38 13.12
CA ARG A 223 9.65 18.54 13.90
C ARG A 223 11.17 18.66 13.93
N PHE A 224 11.88 17.55 14.14
CA PHE A 224 13.35 17.53 14.17
C PHE A 224 13.96 16.69 13.04
N GLY A 225 13.17 15.85 12.38
CA GLY A 225 13.64 14.93 11.34
C GLY A 225 13.34 15.35 9.91
N GLN A 226 12.86 16.58 9.64
CA GLN A 226 12.50 17.01 8.28
C GLN A 226 13.64 16.82 7.28
N ASP A 227 14.86 17.23 7.62
CA ASP A 227 16.03 17.02 6.75
C ASP A 227 16.32 15.53 6.53
N SER A 228 16.00 14.69 7.52
CA SER A 228 16.21 13.24 7.44
C SER A 228 15.20 12.59 6.48
N LEU A 229 13.95 13.05 6.53
CA LEU A 229 12.90 12.67 5.57
C LEU A 229 13.29 13.12 4.16
N ASN A 230 13.78 14.36 4.00
CA ASN A 230 14.22 14.88 2.70
C ASN A 230 15.39 14.06 2.12
N ALA A 231 16.36 13.69 2.95
CA ALA A 231 17.51 12.89 2.52
C ALA A 231 17.14 11.44 2.14
N ALA A 232 16.08 10.88 2.74
CA ALA A 232 15.65 9.51 2.51
C ALA A 232 14.69 9.34 1.33
N THR A 233 13.85 10.35 1.09
CA THR A 233 12.89 10.39 -0.02
C THR A 233 13.63 10.27 -1.37
N GLY A 234 13.15 9.41 -2.26
CA GLY A 234 13.70 9.14 -3.59
C GLY A 234 14.77 8.05 -3.64
N ARG A 235 15.21 7.52 -2.50
CA ARG A 235 16.24 6.47 -2.44
C ARG A 235 15.72 5.06 -2.65
N GLY A 236 14.40 4.88 -2.65
CA GLY A 236 13.76 3.56 -2.61
C GLY A 236 13.81 2.89 -1.24
N TRP A 237 14.17 3.62 -0.17
CA TRP A 237 14.10 3.15 1.21
C TRP A 237 12.67 3.09 1.72
N TRP A 238 12.44 2.28 2.76
CA TRP A 238 11.17 2.29 3.49
C TRP A 238 11.16 3.51 4.43
N VAL A 239 10.34 4.53 4.15
CA VAL A 239 10.35 5.80 4.91
C VAL A 239 9.00 6.01 5.55
N ALA A 240 8.95 6.14 6.87
CA ALA A 240 7.72 6.46 7.59
C ALA A 240 7.85 7.67 8.50
N ARG A 241 6.72 8.35 8.70
CA ARG A 241 6.63 9.62 9.41
C ARG A 241 5.45 9.60 10.39
N PRO A 242 5.66 9.89 11.68
CA PRO A 242 4.61 9.90 12.68
C PRO A 242 3.63 11.05 12.46
N VAL A 243 2.36 10.81 12.77
CA VAL A 243 1.31 11.85 12.82
C VAL A 243 0.82 12.11 14.23
N GLU A 244 1.05 11.19 15.17
CA GLU A 244 0.54 11.29 16.53
C GLU A 244 1.31 12.30 17.39
N VAL A 245 0.58 12.96 18.29
CA VAL A 245 1.17 13.66 19.44
C VAL A 245 1.74 12.60 20.38
N GLN A 246 3.03 12.74 20.70
CA GLN A 246 3.74 11.76 21.53
C GLN A 246 3.06 11.60 22.89
N GLY A 247 2.71 10.35 23.24
CA GLY A 247 2.09 10.01 24.52
C GLY A 247 0.61 10.34 24.65
N SER A 248 -0.05 10.83 23.58
CA SER A 248 -1.48 11.12 23.62
C SER A 248 -2.34 9.88 23.88
N ARG A 249 -3.33 10.04 24.76
CA ARG A 249 -4.37 9.06 25.13
C ARG A 249 -5.55 9.83 25.76
N PRO A 250 -6.66 10.10 25.02
CA PRO A 250 -6.96 9.63 23.67
C PRO A 250 -5.97 10.10 22.60
N LEU A 251 -5.91 9.37 21.48
CA LEU A 251 -5.06 9.71 20.33
C LEU A 251 -5.34 11.14 19.85
N ALA A 252 -4.25 11.90 19.68
CA ALA A 252 -4.27 13.22 19.06
C ALA A 252 -3.19 13.28 17.97
N PHE A 253 -3.39 14.16 16.98
CA PHE A 253 -2.44 14.37 15.88
C PHE A 253 -1.74 15.73 15.98
N GLU A 254 -0.46 15.79 15.60
CA GLU A 254 0.39 16.99 15.70
C GLU A 254 -0.17 18.20 14.93
N HIS A 255 -0.88 17.96 13.83
CA HIS A 255 -1.50 19.00 13.00
C HIS A 255 -3.01 19.15 13.24
N GLY A 256 -3.49 18.66 14.39
CA GLY A 256 -4.90 18.70 14.75
C GLY A 256 -5.76 17.71 13.96
N ARG A 257 -7.09 17.88 14.03
CA ARG A 257 -8.07 16.92 13.50
C ARG A 257 -8.15 16.88 11.97
N SER A 258 -7.63 17.88 11.26
CA SER A 258 -7.67 17.94 9.79
C SER A 258 -6.47 17.23 9.14
N ILE A 259 -6.16 16.00 9.60
CA ILE A 259 -4.94 15.30 9.20
C ILE A 259 -4.84 15.06 7.68
N GLY A 260 -5.97 14.81 7.02
CA GLY A 260 -6.01 14.59 5.57
C GLY A 260 -5.42 15.74 4.74
N SER A 261 -5.65 16.99 5.16
CA SER A 261 -5.11 18.17 4.47
C SER A 261 -3.58 18.27 4.56
N ASN A 262 -3.00 17.77 5.66
CA ASN A 262 -1.55 17.75 5.85
C ASN A 262 -0.87 16.68 4.98
N LEU A 263 -1.51 15.53 4.84
CA LEU A 263 -0.98 14.39 4.08
C LEU A 263 -0.83 14.69 2.59
N LEU A 264 -1.65 15.58 2.01
CA LEU A 264 -1.54 15.94 0.59
C LEU A 264 -0.21 16.60 0.20
N ALA A 265 0.51 17.17 1.17
CA ALA A 265 1.82 17.79 0.95
C ALA A 265 2.99 16.80 1.09
N TRP A 266 2.73 15.54 1.46
CA TRP A 266 3.77 14.54 1.66
C TRP A 266 4.15 13.88 0.33
N PRO A 267 5.41 13.47 0.14
CA PRO A 267 5.78 12.58 -0.96
C PRO A 267 5.01 11.26 -0.85
N GLN A 268 4.45 10.79 -1.97
CA GLN A 268 3.59 9.60 -2.02
C GLN A 268 4.23 8.32 -1.44
N GLU A 269 5.55 8.21 -1.53
CA GLU A 269 6.30 7.06 -1.03
C GLU A 269 6.50 7.05 0.50
N GLN A 270 6.19 8.14 1.20
CA GLN A 270 6.28 8.19 2.66
C GLN A 270 5.06 7.51 3.30
N ILE A 271 5.32 6.73 4.34
CA ILE A 271 4.30 5.95 5.03
C ILE A 271 3.84 6.72 6.26
N ILE A 272 2.53 6.82 6.43
CA ILE A 272 1.93 7.38 7.63
C ILE A 272 2.20 6.42 8.77
N LYS A 273 2.87 6.86 9.82
CA LYS A 273 2.97 6.09 11.06
C LYS A 273 2.08 6.72 12.12
N CYS A 274 1.34 5.88 12.84
CA CYS A 274 0.55 6.32 13.98
C CYS A 274 0.72 5.34 15.13
N LEU A 275 1.32 5.80 16.22
CA LEU A 275 1.36 5.06 17.48
C LEU A 275 0.09 5.30 18.27
N VAL A 276 -0.56 4.21 18.68
CA VAL A 276 -1.74 4.22 19.52
C VAL A 276 -1.49 3.37 20.75
N GLN A 277 -1.60 4.01 21.93
CA GLN A 277 -1.77 3.26 23.16
C GLN A 277 -3.20 2.71 23.14
N TYR A 278 -3.38 1.42 22.84
CA TYR A 278 -4.72 0.87 22.57
C TYR A 278 -4.91 -0.45 23.32
N HIS A 279 -6.06 -0.59 23.96
CA HIS A 279 -6.48 -1.84 24.57
C HIS A 279 -7.95 -2.14 24.23
N PRO A 280 -8.32 -3.36 23.80
CA PRO A 280 -9.69 -3.68 23.38
C PRO A 280 -10.69 -3.65 24.56
N ASP A 281 -10.19 -3.77 25.79
CA ASP A 281 -10.95 -3.66 27.05
C ASP A 281 -10.81 -2.29 27.72
N ASP A 282 -10.32 -1.27 27.00
CA ASP A 282 -10.33 0.10 27.50
C ASP A 282 -11.74 0.53 27.89
N GLU A 283 -11.82 1.48 28.83
CA GLU A 283 -13.08 2.14 29.20
C GLU A 283 -13.84 2.56 27.92
N PRO A 284 -15.14 2.25 27.80
CA PRO A 284 -15.86 2.37 26.54
C PRO A 284 -15.71 3.71 25.82
N MET A 285 -15.77 4.84 26.54
CA MET A 285 -15.64 6.16 25.91
C MET A 285 -14.21 6.41 25.39
N LEU A 286 -13.19 6.07 26.18
CA LEU A 286 -11.80 6.13 25.71
C LEU A 286 -11.59 5.25 24.48
N ARG A 287 -12.08 4.01 24.51
CA ARG A 287 -11.93 3.05 23.41
C ARG A 287 -12.60 3.55 22.12
N LEU A 288 -13.81 4.07 22.22
CA LEU A 288 -14.56 4.61 21.08
C LEU A 288 -13.87 5.84 20.50
N GLU A 289 -13.34 6.75 21.34
CA GLU A 289 -12.58 7.91 20.85
C GLU A 289 -11.30 7.46 20.12
N GLN A 290 -10.54 6.51 20.68
CA GLN A 290 -9.36 5.95 20.02
C GLN A 290 -9.71 5.37 18.65
N GLU A 291 -10.76 4.54 18.57
CA GLU A 291 -11.21 3.90 17.34
C GLU A 291 -11.70 4.90 16.29
N ALA A 292 -12.41 5.94 16.72
CA ALA A 292 -12.85 7.02 15.84
C ALA A 292 -11.66 7.77 15.24
N GLN A 293 -10.64 8.09 16.03
CA GLN A 293 -9.42 8.76 15.55
C GLN A 293 -8.61 7.87 14.59
N ILE A 294 -8.48 6.57 14.90
CA ILE A 294 -7.82 5.61 13.99
C ILE A 294 -8.59 5.52 12.67
N LYS A 295 -9.93 5.42 12.74
CA LYS A 295 -10.76 5.34 11.54
C LYS A 295 -10.63 6.59 10.68
N ALA A 296 -10.66 7.78 11.29
CA ALA A 296 -10.47 9.04 10.59
C ALA A 296 -9.10 9.12 9.90
N LEU A 297 -8.03 8.65 10.56
CA LEU A 297 -6.70 8.58 9.95
C LEU A 297 -6.65 7.58 8.80
N TYR A 298 -7.25 6.40 8.96
CA TYR A 298 -7.34 5.40 7.91
C TYR A 298 -8.10 5.95 6.69
N ASP A 299 -9.22 6.64 6.90
CA ASP A 299 -9.97 7.28 5.82
C ASP A 299 -9.15 8.39 5.13
N ALA A 300 -8.38 9.18 5.88
CA ALA A 300 -7.46 10.16 5.33
C ALA A 300 -6.30 9.52 4.52
N SER A 301 -5.81 8.35 4.94
CA SER A 301 -4.77 7.61 4.21
C SER A 301 -5.28 7.15 2.83
N LYS A 302 -6.54 6.71 2.74
CA LYS A 302 -7.17 6.32 1.47
C LYS A 302 -7.29 7.51 0.50
N VAL A 303 -7.66 8.68 1.01
CA VAL A 303 -7.81 9.90 0.19
C VAL A 303 -6.45 10.39 -0.33
N SER A 304 -5.43 10.37 0.52
CA SER A 304 -4.08 10.80 0.15
C SER A 304 -3.28 9.73 -0.60
N GLY A 305 -3.75 8.48 -0.62
CA GLY A 305 -3.09 7.33 -1.25
C GLY A 305 -1.84 6.82 -0.51
N HIS A 306 -1.52 7.36 0.67
CA HIS A 306 -0.36 6.90 1.43
C HIS A 306 -0.65 5.58 2.14
N GLU A 307 0.37 4.74 2.26
CA GLU A 307 0.30 3.57 3.13
C GLU A 307 0.21 3.99 4.61
N LEU A 308 -0.55 3.25 5.41
CA LEU A 308 -0.66 3.44 6.86
C LEU A 308 0.03 2.31 7.62
N LEU A 309 0.94 2.67 8.52
CA LEU A 309 1.51 1.86 9.59
C LEU A 309 0.80 2.20 10.91
N LEU A 310 0.04 1.25 11.46
CA LEU A 310 -0.46 1.35 12.83
C LEU A 310 0.50 0.67 13.80
N GLU A 311 1.05 1.46 14.73
CA GLU A 311 1.84 0.97 15.85
C GLU A 311 0.93 0.82 17.08
N ILE A 312 0.64 -0.43 17.45
CA ILE A 312 -0.27 -0.73 18.56
C ILE A 312 0.55 -1.12 19.78
N ILE A 313 0.35 -0.40 20.89
CA ILE A 313 1.02 -0.65 22.17
C ILE A 313 -0.04 -0.72 23.28
N PRO A 314 -0.26 -1.89 23.91
CA PRO A 314 -1.08 -1.96 25.11
C PRO A 314 -0.50 -1.10 26.24
N PRO A 315 -1.34 -0.42 27.05
CA PRO A 315 -0.87 0.20 28.28
C PRO A 315 -0.31 -0.87 29.23
N LYS A 316 0.86 -0.62 29.81
CA LYS A 316 1.58 -1.59 30.66
C LYS A 316 0.78 -2.06 31.88
N ASP A 317 0.04 -1.15 32.49
CA ASP A 317 -0.69 -1.40 33.75
C ASP A 317 -2.21 -1.57 33.52
N HIS A 318 -2.61 -2.05 32.34
CA HIS A 318 -4.03 -2.24 32.05
C HIS A 318 -4.61 -3.42 32.86
N PRO A 319 -5.78 -3.28 33.53
CA PRO A 319 -6.32 -4.29 34.44
C PRO A 319 -6.93 -5.53 33.74
N SER A 320 -6.73 -5.71 32.44
CA SER A 320 -7.40 -6.79 31.71
C SER A 320 -6.74 -8.14 32.03
N PRO A 321 -7.53 -9.19 32.31
CA PRO A 321 -7.00 -10.52 32.58
C PRO A 321 -6.69 -11.31 31.30
N HIS A 322 -7.00 -10.77 30.11
CA HIS A 322 -6.91 -11.50 28.85
C HIS A 322 -5.49 -11.44 28.26
N PRO A 323 -4.80 -12.58 28.07
CA PRO A 323 -3.41 -12.59 27.60
C PRO A 323 -3.26 -12.32 26.08
N ASP A 324 -4.34 -12.46 25.30
CA ASP A 324 -4.36 -12.36 23.84
C ASP A 324 -4.65 -10.94 23.33
N VAL A 325 -4.17 -9.91 24.05
CA VAL A 325 -4.46 -8.49 23.81
C VAL A 325 -4.16 -8.07 22.37
N MET A 326 -3.01 -8.48 21.82
CA MET A 326 -2.62 -8.10 20.45
C MET A 326 -3.51 -8.71 19.39
N LEU A 327 -3.80 -10.01 19.48
CA LEU A 327 -4.72 -10.67 18.56
C LEU A 327 -6.11 -10.03 18.59
N ARG A 328 -6.63 -9.76 19.79
CA ARG A 328 -7.94 -9.11 19.98
C ARG A 328 -7.95 -7.68 19.45
N SER A 329 -6.85 -6.94 19.60
CA SER A 329 -6.72 -5.57 19.09
C SER A 329 -6.80 -5.54 17.57
N LEU A 330 -5.99 -6.34 16.87
CA LEU A 330 -6.01 -6.38 15.40
C LEU A 330 -7.36 -6.89 14.88
N LYS A 331 -7.91 -7.95 15.49
CA LYS A 331 -9.24 -8.47 15.13
C LYS A 331 -10.32 -7.40 15.26
N ARG A 332 -10.27 -6.60 16.33
CA ARG A 332 -11.23 -5.51 16.56
C ARG A 332 -11.10 -4.41 15.51
N LEU A 333 -9.88 -3.98 15.17
CA LEU A 333 -9.66 -2.98 14.12
C LEU A 333 -10.12 -3.48 12.74
N TYR A 334 -9.88 -4.76 12.41
CA TYR A 334 -10.44 -5.37 11.20
C TYR A 334 -11.97 -5.44 11.21
N ASN A 335 -12.61 -5.65 12.37
CA ASN A 335 -14.07 -5.61 12.47
C ASN A 335 -14.64 -4.20 12.22
N LEU A 336 -13.86 -3.16 12.50
CA LEU A 336 -14.21 -1.76 12.21
C LEU A 336 -13.91 -1.35 10.75
N GLY A 337 -13.45 -2.30 9.93
CA GLY A 337 -13.07 -2.06 8.54
C GLY A 337 -11.84 -1.15 8.44
N ILE A 338 -10.90 -1.27 9.37
CA ILE A 338 -9.60 -0.60 9.36
C ILE A 338 -8.56 -1.64 8.95
N TYR A 339 -7.85 -1.37 7.87
CA TYR A 339 -6.94 -2.32 7.25
C TYR A 339 -5.65 -1.60 6.87
N PRO A 340 -4.76 -1.33 7.84
CA PRO A 340 -3.53 -0.62 7.56
C PRO A 340 -2.64 -1.47 6.64
N ALA A 341 -1.84 -0.78 5.82
CA ALA A 341 -0.86 -1.46 4.98
C ALA A 341 0.15 -2.24 5.85
N TRP A 342 0.49 -1.70 7.02
CA TRP A 342 1.48 -2.28 7.92
C TRP A 342 1.00 -2.27 9.38
N TRP A 343 1.45 -3.28 10.13
CA TRP A 343 1.38 -3.29 11.58
C TRP A 343 2.76 -3.14 12.20
N LYS A 344 2.87 -2.40 13.30
CA LYS A 344 4.04 -2.39 14.16
C LYS A 344 3.62 -2.77 15.57
N ILE A 345 4.09 -3.92 16.04
CA ILE A 345 3.68 -4.51 17.32
C ILE A 345 4.89 -5.05 18.08
N GLU A 346 4.73 -5.21 19.39
CA GLU A 346 5.75 -5.83 20.24
C GLU A 346 5.88 -7.33 19.96
N ALA A 347 7.00 -7.92 20.38
CA ALA A 347 7.21 -9.35 20.26
C ALA A 347 6.09 -10.12 20.97
N GLN A 348 5.57 -11.14 20.30
CA GLN A 348 4.58 -12.07 20.83
C GLN A 348 5.20 -13.47 20.93
N SER A 349 4.55 -14.39 21.65
CA SER A 349 4.92 -15.80 21.62
C SER A 349 4.66 -16.41 20.23
N ALA A 350 5.37 -17.49 19.90
CA ALA A 350 5.23 -18.22 18.64
C ALA A 350 3.78 -18.65 18.37
N GLN A 351 3.04 -19.04 19.42
CA GLN A 351 1.62 -19.40 19.31
C GLN A 351 0.76 -18.20 18.87
N VAL A 352 0.98 -17.03 19.46
CA VAL A 352 0.25 -15.82 19.08
C VAL A 352 0.63 -15.36 17.68
N TRP A 353 1.90 -15.49 17.28
CA TRP A 353 2.33 -15.23 15.90
C TRP A 353 1.59 -16.09 14.87
N GLN A 354 1.40 -17.38 15.16
CA GLN A 354 0.62 -18.24 14.28
C GLN A 354 -0.83 -17.75 14.13
N GLN A 355 -1.45 -17.33 15.23
CA GLN A 355 -2.82 -16.78 15.21
C GLN A 355 -2.89 -15.44 14.45
N LEU A 356 -1.86 -14.59 14.58
CA LEU A 356 -1.76 -13.33 13.84
C LEU A 356 -1.59 -13.56 12.34
N ASP A 357 -0.75 -14.52 11.94
CA ASP A 357 -0.58 -14.95 10.55
C ASP A 357 -1.94 -15.37 9.95
N GLU A 358 -2.67 -16.25 10.64
CA GLU A 358 -3.99 -16.72 10.20
C GLU A 358 -5.00 -15.59 10.10
N LEU A 359 -5.06 -14.72 11.12
CA LEU A 359 -5.97 -13.57 11.15
C LEU A 359 -5.68 -12.61 9.99
N ILE A 360 -4.42 -12.22 9.80
CA ILE A 360 -4.04 -11.25 8.76
C ILE A 360 -4.28 -11.86 7.38
N GLN A 361 -3.89 -13.12 7.14
CA GLN A 361 -4.13 -13.78 5.86
C GLN A 361 -5.63 -13.90 5.53
N GLN A 362 -6.46 -14.16 6.53
CA GLN A 362 -7.91 -14.28 6.35
C GLN A 362 -8.60 -12.93 6.15
N ARG A 363 -8.18 -11.89 6.90
CA ARG A 363 -8.87 -10.60 6.95
C ARG A 363 -8.32 -9.58 5.97
N ASP A 364 -7.03 -9.65 5.67
CA ASP A 364 -6.35 -8.71 4.79
C ASP A 364 -5.17 -9.34 4.03
N PRO A 365 -5.44 -10.09 2.94
CA PRO A 365 -4.39 -10.65 2.09
C PRO A 365 -3.53 -9.59 1.37
N TYR A 366 -3.91 -8.30 1.46
CA TYR A 366 -3.16 -7.18 0.88
C TYR A 366 -2.31 -6.42 1.90
N CYS A 367 -2.33 -6.84 3.18
CA CYS A 367 -1.44 -6.35 4.21
C CYS A 367 0.01 -6.62 3.77
N ARG A 368 0.86 -5.60 3.94
CA ARG A 368 2.26 -5.60 3.49
C ARG A 368 3.17 -6.33 4.47
N GLY A 369 2.74 -6.42 5.73
CA GLY A 369 3.41 -7.18 6.76
C GLY A 369 3.37 -6.51 8.12
N VAL A 370 4.11 -7.13 9.03
CA VAL A 370 4.28 -6.72 10.41
C VAL A 370 5.77 -6.46 10.63
N VAL A 371 6.09 -5.38 11.35
CA VAL A 371 7.46 -5.10 11.82
C VAL A 371 7.50 -5.06 13.35
N LEU A 372 8.51 -5.70 13.93
CA LEU A 372 8.69 -5.72 15.38
C LEU A 372 9.21 -4.39 15.91
N LEU A 373 8.58 -3.88 16.96
CA LEU A 373 9.09 -2.70 17.69
C LEU A 373 10.01 -3.11 18.85
N GLY A 374 10.86 -2.18 19.28
CA GLY A 374 11.91 -2.48 20.26
C GLY A 374 11.63 -2.16 21.74
N LEU A 375 10.66 -1.30 22.08
CA LEU A 375 10.38 -0.79 23.46
C LEU A 375 11.58 -0.33 24.34
N ASN A 376 12.77 -0.09 23.80
CA ASN A 376 14.01 0.06 24.60
C ASN A 376 14.34 -1.21 25.40
N ALA A 377 13.98 -2.37 24.88
CA ALA A 377 14.44 -3.64 25.40
C ALA A 377 15.96 -3.78 25.15
N PRO A 378 16.67 -4.47 26.05
CA PRO A 378 18.01 -5.00 25.80
C PRO A 378 18.08 -5.74 24.47
N VAL A 379 19.29 -5.77 23.93
CA VAL A 379 19.61 -6.31 22.61
C VAL A 379 19.32 -7.83 22.58
N GLU A 380 19.56 -8.51 23.70
CA GLU A 380 19.31 -9.93 23.92
C GLU A 380 17.80 -10.26 23.95
N ASP A 381 17.00 -9.42 24.60
CA ASP A 381 15.53 -9.59 24.66
C ASP A 381 14.89 -9.43 23.27
N LEU A 382 15.43 -8.52 22.45
CA LEU A 382 15.01 -8.37 21.06
C LEU A 382 15.33 -9.61 20.23
N ALA A 383 16.53 -10.18 20.40
CA ALA A 383 16.91 -11.41 19.71
C ALA A 383 16.01 -12.59 20.09
N ALA A 384 15.62 -12.71 21.38
CA ALA A 384 14.62 -13.69 21.81
C ALA A 384 13.26 -13.44 21.14
N GLY A 385 12.81 -12.18 21.07
CA GLY A 385 11.60 -11.80 20.33
C GLY A 385 11.65 -12.13 18.83
N PHE A 386 12.81 -12.02 18.20
CA PHE A 386 13.03 -12.43 16.80
C PHE A 386 12.91 -13.94 16.62
N ALA A 387 13.33 -14.74 17.61
CA ALA A 387 13.20 -16.18 17.60
C ALA A 387 11.74 -16.63 17.69
N GLU A 388 10.91 -15.97 18.52
CA GLU A 388 9.47 -16.25 18.61
C GLU A 388 8.74 -15.96 17.29
N ALA A 389 9.19 -14.95 16.53
CA ALA A 389 8.59 -14.56 15.26
C ALA A 389 9.16 -15.32 14.04
N ARG A 390 10.08 -16.28 14.23
CA ARG A 390 10.85 -16.88 13.12
C ARG A 390 10.01 -17.58 12.06
N HIS A 391 8.90 -18.19 12.47
CA HIS A 391 7.98 -18.93 11.57
C HIS A 391 6.81 -18.07 11.08
N SER A 392 6.69 -16.82 11.53
CA SER A 392 5.65 -15.92 11.04
C SER A 392 5.92 -15.54 9.59
N ARG A 393 4.89 -15.70 8.76
CA ARG A 393 4.87 -15.35 7.33
C ARG A 393 4.59 -13.87 7.12
N VAL A 394 3.89 -13.23 8.05
CA VAL A 394 3.54 -11.80 7.95
C VAL A 394 4.60 -10.90 8.60
N CYS A 395 5.40 -11.41 9.54
CA CYS A 395 6.48 -10.64 10.15
C CYS A 395 7.68 -10.51 9.19
N GLN A 396 7.90 -9.31 8.67
CA GLN A 396 8.87 -9.03 7.60
C GLN A 396 10.20 -8.45 8.11
N GLY A 397 10.27 -8.08 9.39
CA GLY A 397 11.46 -7.45 9.95
C GLY A 397 11.18 -6.68 11.22
N PHE A 398 11.98 -5.62 11.45
CA PHE A 398 11.90 -4.83 12.66
C PHE A 398 12.04 -3.33 12.39
N ALA A 399 11.47 -2.55 13.31
CA ALA A 399 11.57 -1.10 13.40
C ALA A 399 12.01 -0.71 14.82
N VAL A 400 13.32 -0.73 15.05
CA VAL A 400 13.94 -0.55 16.38
C VAL A 400 14.59 0.82 16.48
N GLY A 401 14.46 1.45 17.63
CA GLY A 401 14.93 2.81 17.88
C GLY A 401 15.91 2.93 19.03
N ARG A 402 15.38 3.17 20.23
CA ARG A 402 16.16 3.52 21.43
C ARG A 402 17.31 2.56 21.73
N THR A 403 17.13 1.26 21.51
CA THR A 403 18.18 0.25 21.67
C THR A 403 19.41 0.56 20.81
N ILE A 404 19.23 1.13 19.62
CA ILE A 404 20.30 1.52 18.70
C ILE A 404 20.90 2.87 19.10
N PHE A 405 20.07 3.89 19.36
CA PHE A 405 20.56 5.27 19.41
C PHE A 405 20.73 5.87 20.80
N ARG A 406 20.10 5.34 21.86
CA ARG A 406 19.94 6.06 23.13
C ARG A 406 21.28 6.41 23.79
N GLU A 407 22.15 5.42 24.00
CA GLU A 407 23.48 5.66 24.61
C GLU A 407 24.37 6.49 23.67
N PRO A 408 24.53 6.14 22.37
CA PRO A 408 25.36 6.94 21.48
C PRO A 408 24.92 8.41 21.40
N SER A 409 23.61 8.68 21.39
CA SER A 409 23.07 10.04 21.39
C SER A 409 23.42 10.81 22.66
N ARG A 410 23.29 10.16 23.82
CA ARG A 410 23.68 10.77 25.11
C ARG A 410 25.15 11.17 25.09
N ALA A 411 26.04 10.25 24.71
CA ALA A 411 27.48 10.49 24.66
C ALA A 411 27.83 11.63 23.67
N TRP A 412 27.20 11.63 22.49
CA TRP A 412 27.42 12.66 21.49
C TRP A 412 26.93 14.04 21.95
N MET A 413 25.74 14.10 22.56
CA MET A 413 25.22 15.33 23.14
C MET A 413 26.09 15.82 24.30
N ALA A 414 26.63 14.93 25.13
CA ALA A 414 27.58 15.28 26.18
C ALA A 414 28.96 15.74 25.65
N GLY A 415 29.23 15.59 24.35
CA GLY A 415 30.54 15.90 23.74
C GLY A 415 31.62 14.86 24.05
N GLU A 416 31.22 13.66 24.51
CA GLU A 416 32.13 12.56 24.84
C GLU A 416 32.61 11.81 23.58
N ILE A 417 31.83 11.86 22.50
CA ILE A 417 32.15 11.23 21.22
C ILE A 417 31.87 12.20 20.06
N ASP A 418 32.60 12.00 18.97
CA ASP A 418 32.42 12.75 17.72
C ASP A 418 31.38 12.11 16.79
N ASP A 419 31.11 12.77 15.66
CA ASP A 419 30.16 12.32 14.64
C ASP A 419 30.53 10.93 14.08
N ALA A 420 31.82 10.70 13.81
CA ALA A 420 32.30 9.44 13.25
C ALA A 420 32.08 8.27 14.21
N THR A 421 32.35 8.48 15.50
CA THR A 421 32.15 7.49 16.56
C THR A 421 30.67 7.23 16.79
N LEU A 422 29.82 8.26 16.78
CA LEU A 422 28.36 8.10 16.87
C LEU A 422 27.85 7.19 15.74
N ILE A 423 28.19 7.52 14.49
CA ILE A 423 27.76 6.75 13.32
C ILE A 423 28.23 5.30 13.44
N SER A 424 29.50 5.09 13.81
CA SER A 424 30.07 3.75 13.96
C SER A 424 29.35 2.92 15.02
N ARG A 425 29.02 3.50 16.19
CA ARG A 425 28.30 2.79 17.26
C ARG A 425 26.88 2.43 16.84
N VAL A 426 26.15 3.38 16.24
CA VAL A 426 24.79 3.16 15.71
C VAL A 426 24.80 2.06 14.64
N GLN A 427 25.71 2.15 13.67
CA GLN A 427 25.89 1.15 12.62
C GLN A 427 26.18 -0.24 13.21
N SER A 428 27.07 -0.32 14.20
CA SER A 428 27.46 -1.60 14.82
C SER A 428 26.27 -2.28 15.50
N THR A 429 25.51 -1.53 16.31
CA THR A 429 24.31 -2.07 16.98
C THR A 429 23.23 -2.45 15.96
N PHE A 430 23.04 -1.65 14.91
CA PHE A 430 22.05 -1.96 13.88
C PHE A 430 22.43 -3.21 13.08
N ASN A 431 23.70 -3.36 12.67
CA ASN A 431 24.21 -4.57 12.03
C ASN A 431 24.07 -5.80 12.95
N TRP A 432 24.30 -5.66 14.26
CA TRP A 432 24.09 -6.75 15.21
C TRP A 432 22.63 -7.23 15.19
N LEU A 433 21.67 -6.31 15.26
CA LEU A 433 20.24 -6.66 15.22
C LEU A 433 19.83 -7.34 13.92
N ILE A 434 20.42 -6.90 12.80
CA ILE A 434 20.23 -7.54 11.49
C ILE A 434 20.74 -8.98 11.52
N GLU A 435 21.93 -9.23 12.05
CA GLU A 435 22.45 -10.59 12.15
C GLU A 435 21.59 -11.46 13.06
N SER A 436 21.18 -10.97 14.23
CA SER A 436 20.32 -11.74 15.13
C SER A 436 18.96 -12.06 14.50
N TRP A 437 18.37 -11.14 13.72
CA TRP A 437 17.15 -11.41 12.96
C TRP A 437 17.37 -12.50 11.90
N ARG A 438 18.51 -12.45 11.19
CA ARG A 438 18.82 -13.41 10.14
C ARG A 438 19.12 -14.79 10.72
N GLU A 439 19.87 -14.87 11.80
CA GLU A 439 20.19 -16.10 12.53
C GLU A 439 18.94 -16.77 13.09
N SER A 440 17.95 -15.99 13.58
CA SER A 440 16.71 -16.58 14.09
C SER A 440 15.86 -17.24 12.99
N ARG A 441 16.06 -16.85 11.73
CA ARG A 441 15.31 -17.30 10.55
C ARG A 441 16.09 -18.24 9.63
N ALA A 442 17.37 -18.49 9.93
CA ALA A 442 18.12 -19.62 9.37
C ALA A 442 17.53 -20.95 9.88
#